data_AF-A0A838YBR8-F1
#
_entry.id   AF-A0A838YBR8-F1
#
_cell.length_a   1.000
_cell.length_b   1.000
_cell.length_c   1.000
_cell.angle_alpha   90.00
_cell.angle_beta   90.00
_cell.angle_gamma   90.00
#
_symmetry.space_group_name_H-M   'P 1'
#
loop_
_entity.id
_entity.type
_entity.pdbx_description
1 polymer ?
#
loop_
_entity_poly.entity_id
_entity_poly.type
_entity_poly.pdbx_seq_one_letter_code
_entity_poly.pdbx_strand_id
1 'polypeptide(L)'
;MSEKPTFKLEGIMDFDKPHLYEAADITSKRGVYNLGYNYAQFDVDVYLHKNGETLRHFKYFDCSVLDYKVITLFDKEEGWTTSKGFATIDEFEFECNGYSPGNPLLDLMKTNGYTSNQESSLDLRDTQTWSDLYR
;
A
#
# COMPACT_ATOMS: atom_id res chain seq x y z
N MET A 1 12.25 -16.94 -4.77
CA MET A 1 12.05 -15.55 -5.24
C MET A 1 11.29 -14.82 -4.15
N SER A 2 11.79 -13.69 -3.68
CA SER A 2 11.05 -12.86 -2.72
C SER A 2 9.88 -12.22 -3.44
N GLU A 3 8.68 -12.31 -2.87
CA GLU A 3 7.51 -11.58 -3.37
C GLU A 3 7.73 -10.09 -3.14
N LYS A 4 7.43 -9.28 -4.16
CA LYS A 4 7.57 -7.83 -4.09
C LYS A 4 6.29 -7.21 -3.52
N PRO A 5 6.37 -6.19 -2.66
CA PRO A 5 5.19 -5.48 -2.17
C PRO A 5 4.45 -4.80 -3.32
N THR A 6 3.15 -5.05 -3.39
CA THR A 6 2.23 -4.40 -4.32
C THR A 6 1.07 -3.75 -3.56
N PHE A 7 0.54 -2.66 -4.09
CA PHE A 7 -0.67 -2.03 -3.56
C PHE A 7 -1.43 -1.29 -4.64
N LYS A 8 -2.70 -0.98 -4.36
CA LYS A 8 -3.61 -0.26 -5.27
C LYS A 8 -3.99 1.09 -4.69
N LEU A 9 -4.01 2.10 -5.54
CA LEU A 9 -4.58 3.41 -5.26
C LEU A 9 -5.82 3.60 -6.12
N GLU A 10 -6.95 3.71 -5.45
CA GLU A 10 -8.24 4.02 -6.07
C GLU A 10 -8.70 5.42 -5.66
N GLY A 11 -9.21 6.18 -6.62
CA GLY A 11 -9.74 7.51 -6.36
C GLY A 11 -10.65 7.98 -7.49
N ILE A 12 -11.44 9.02 -7.23
CA ILE A 12 -12.23 9.67 -8.28
C ILE A 12 -11.26 10.17 -9.35
N MET A 13 -11.60 9.91 -10.61
CA MET A 13 -10.84 10.41 -11.75
C MET A 13 -10.90 11.94 -11.77
N ASP A 14 -9.75 12.59 -11.65
CA ASP A 14 -9.62 14.04 -11.64
C ASP A 14 -8.24 14.48 -12.13
N PHE A 15 -8.06 15.77 -12.43
CA PHE A 15 -6.80 16.32 -12.95
C PHE A 15 -5.71 16.54 -11.89
N ASP A 16 -5.88 15.98 -10.69
CA ASP A 16 -4.97 16.16 -9.54
C ASP A 16 -3.77 15.19 -9.55
N LYS A 17 -3.74 14.23 -10.48
CA LYS A 17 -2.71 13.18 -10.59
C LYS A 17 -1.88 13.20 -11.89
N PRO A 18 -1.43 14.37 -12.40
CA PRO A 18 -0.78 14.47 -13.73
C PRO A 18 0.50 13.63 -13.84
N HIS A 19 1.31 13.58 -12.77
CA HIS A 19 2.55 12.80 -12.77
C HIS A 19 2.31 11.28 -12.76
N LEU A 20 1.21 10.82 -12.14
CA LEU A 20 0.86 9.40 -12.15
C LEU A 20 0.36 8.97 -13.53
N TYR A 21 -0.40 9.84 -14.21
CA TYR A 21 -0.78 9.60 -15.60
C TYR A 21 0.45 9.54 -16.51
N GLU A 22 1.39 10.47 -16.37
CA GLU A 22 2.64 10.46 -17.14
C GLU A 22 3.47 9.18 -16.87
N ALA A 23 3.58 8.78 -15.61
CA ALA A 23 4.25 7.53 -15.23
C ALA A 23 3.59 6.31 -15.90
N ALA A 24 2.26 6.18 -15.80
CA ALA A 24 1.52 5.09 -16.42
C ALA A 24 1.68 5.07 -17.95
N ASP A 25 1.63 6.23 -18.60
CA ASP A 25 1.80 6.39 -20.04
C ASP A 25 3.18 5.94 -20.52
N ILE A 26 4.24 6.35 -19.81
CA ILE A 26 5.61 5.98 -20.16
C ILE A 26 5.84 4.51 -19.88
N THR A 27 5.34 3.98 -18.77
CA THR A 27 5.46 2.55 -18.44
C THR A 27 4.70 1.68 -19.45
N SER A 28 3.52 2.09 -19.91
CA SER A 28 2.81 1.41 -21.01
C SER A 28 3.63 1.37 -22.31
N LYS A 29 4.32 2.47 -22.64
CA LYS A 29 5.15 2.58 -23.86
C LYS A 29 6.48 1.83 -23.79
N ARG A 30 7.12 1.78 -22.61
CA ARG A 30 8.50 1.29 -22.44
C ARG A 30 8.63 -0.03 -21.68
N GLY A 31 7.56 -0.46 -21.02
CA GLY A 31 7.54 -1.60 -20.11
C GLY A 31 8.02 -1.25 -18.70
N VAL A 32 7.56 -2.05 -17.73
CA VAL A 32 7.81 -1.88 -16.28
C VAL A 32 9.30 -2.03 -15.91
N TYR A 33 10.05 -2.87 -16.64
CA TYR A 33 11.44 -3.21 -16.30
C TYR A 33 12.50 -2.27 -16.88
N ASN A 34 12.10 -1.28 -17.68
CA ASN A 34 13.02 -0.27 -18.18
C ASN A 34 13.04 0.89 -17.17
N LEU A 35 14.17 1.11 -16.51
CA LEU A 35 14.29 2.09 -15.42
C LEU A 35 15.02 3.38 -15.82
N GLY A 36 15.45 3.48 -17.08
CA GLY A 36 16.31 4.56 -17.57
C GLY A 36 15.59 5.86 -17.94
N TYR A 37 14.44 6.16 -17.33
CA TYR A 37 13.63 7.32 -17.68
C TYR A 37 12.95 7.96 -16.46
N ASN A 38 12.57 9.24 -16.61
CA ASN A 38 11.85 9.98 -15.58
C ASN A 38 10.55 9.27 -15.23
N TYR A 39 10.24 9.18 -13.94
CA TYR A 39 9.06 8.47 -13.40
C TYR A 39 9.09 6.94 -13.54
N ALA A 40 10.20 6.34 -13.99
CA ALA A 40 10.30 4.88 -14.00
C ALA A 40 10.26 4.28 -12.58
N GLN A 41 10.82 5.01 -11.60
CA GLN A 41 10.77 4.66 -10.19
C GLN A 41 10.51 5.89 -9.32
N PHE A 42 9.79 5.69 -8.23
CA PHE A 42 9.50 6.70 -7.22
C PHE A 42 9.20 6.04 -5.87
N ASP A 43 9.39 6.77 -4.79
CA ASP A 43 8.99 6.32 -3.45
C ASP A 43 7.54 6.73 -3.18
N VAL A 44 6.82 5.92 -2.39
CA VAL A 44 5.44 6.20 -1.99
C VAL A 44 5.30 6.17 -0.48
N ASP A 45 4.88 7.30 0.09
CA ASP A 45 4.49 7.39 1.49
C ASP A 45 2.96 7.46 1.61
N VAL A 46 2.37 6.43 2.23
CA VAL A 46 0.93 6.37 2.51
C VAL A 46 0.69 6.69 3.98
N TYR A 47 -0.12 7.71 4.26
CA TYR A 47 -0.49 8.09 5.62
C TYR A 47 -1.98 7.83 5.88
N LEU A 48 -2.28 7.09 6.96
CA LEU A 48 -3.64 6.87 7.44
C LEU A 48 -3.93 7.82 8.59
N HIS A 49 -4.75 8.82 8.33
CA HIS A 49 -5.14 9.83 9.31
C HIS A 49 -6.54 9.61 9.87
N LYS A 50 -6.72 9.93 11.14
CA LYS A 50 -8.04 10.07 11.78
C LYS A 50 -8.01 11.28 12.70
N ASN A 51 -8.99 12.17 12.55
CA ASN A 51 -9.12 13.39 13.37
C ASN A 51 -7.83 14.25 13.42
N GLY A 52 -7.07 14.30 12.32
CA GLY A 52 -5.81 15.05 12.24
C GLY A 52 -4.58 14.32 12.79
N GLU A 53 -4.73 13.13 13.37
CA GLU A 53 -3.62 12.31 13.86
C GLU A 53 -3.28 11.19 12.88
N THR A 54 -1.99 10.94 12.66
CA THR A 54 -1.49 9.80 11.88
C THR A 54 -1.57 8.53 12.72
N LEU A 55 -2.47 7.61 12.35
CA LEU A 55 -2.59 6.32 13.03
C LEU A 55 -1.54 5.33 12.55
N ARG A 56 -1.25 5.35 11.24
CA ARG A 56 -0.26 4.49 10.59
C ARG A 56 0.32 5.21 9.39
N HIS A 57 1.54 4.83 9.02
CA HIS A 57 2.10 5.20 7.73
C HIS A 57 2.81 4.01 7.11
N PHE A 58 2.94 4.01 5.80
CA PHE A 58 3.61 2.97 5.02
C PHE A 58 4.56 3.65 4.06
N LYS A 59 5.82 3.23 4.08
CA LYS A 59 6.83 3.71 3.14
C LYS A 59 7.15 2.60 2.17
N TYR A 60 6.93 2.84 0.90
CA TYR A 60 7.30 1.96 -0.19
C TYR A 60 8.45 2.58 -0.96
N PHE A 61 9.43 1.75 -1.31
CA PHE A 61 10.68 2.20 -1.92
C PHE A 61 10.81 1.64 -3.33
N ASP A 62 11.33 2.47 -4.24
CA ASP A 62 11.60 2.13 -5.63
C ASP A 62 10.36 1.53 -6.36
N CYS A 63 9.22 2.20 -6.26
CA CYS A 63 7.97 1.78 -6.88
C CYS A 63 7.88 2.15 -8.36
N SER A 64 7.25 1.28 -9.13
CA SER A 64 6.87 1.51 -10.52
C SER A 64 5.37 1.26 -10.69
N VAL A 65 4.74 1.94 -11.65
CA VAL A 65 3.36 1.63 -12.03
C VAL A 65 3.35 0.25 -12.69
N LEU A 66 2.60 -0.69 -12.14
CA LEU A 66 2.41 -2.02 -12.71
C LEU A 66 1.26 -2.03 -13.71
N ASP A 67 0.14 -1.40 -13.33
CA ASP A 67 -1.06 -1.31 -14.16
C ASP A 67 -1.82 0.00 -13.88
N TYR A 68 -2.58 0.45 -14.87
CA TYR A 68 -3.48 1.58 -14.75
C TYR A 68 -4.74 1.35 -15.59
N LYS A 69 -5.90 1.53 -14.97
CA LYS A 69 -7.20 1.41 -15.64
C LYS A 69 -8.21 2.39 -15.06
N VAL A 70 -9.15 2.79 -15.92
CA VAL A 70 -10.29 3.62 -15.58
C VAL A 70 -11.52 2.74 -15.44
N ILE A 71 -12.17 2.79 -14.28
CA ILE A 71 -13.36 1.98 -13.99
C ILE A 71 -14.55 2.91 -13.79
N THR A 72 -15.66 2.60 -14.45
CA THR A 72 -16.94 3.26 -14.15
C THR A 72 -17.71 2.42 -13.16
N LEU A 73 -17.87 2.94 -11.94
CA LEU A 73 -18.71 2.34 -10.91
C LEU A 73 -20.18 2.67 -11.21
N PHE A 74 -20.99 1.62 -11.25
CA PHE A 74 -22.44 1.70 -11.37
C PHE A 74 -23.07 0.95 -10.21
N ASP A 75 -24.13 1.51 -9.63
CA ASP A 75 -25.00 0.75 -8.76
C ASP A 75 -25.86 -0.19 -9.62
N LYS A 76 -26.24 -1.36 -9.10
CA LYS A 76 -27.02 -2.38 -9.82
C LYS A 76 -28.48 -1.97 -10.06
N GLU A 77 -28.84 -0.71 -9.83
CA GLU A 77 -30.14 -0.16 -10.16
C GLU A 77 -30.13 0.53 -11.54
N GLU A 78 -31.19 0.29 -12.32
CA GLU A 78 -31.40 0.99 -13.59
C GLU A 78 -31.47 2.52 -13.36
N GLY A 79 -30.52 3.24 -13.97
CA GLY A 79 -30.48 4.69 -14.01
C GLY A 79 -31.57 5.27 -14.92
N TRP A 80 -32.84 5.14 -14.54
CA TRP A 80 -33.98 5.78 -15.23
C TRP A 80 -34.24 7.21 -14.76
N THR A 81 -33.59 7.67 -13.69
CA THR A 81 -33.82 9.02 -13.14
C THR A 81 -32.58 9.91 -13.28
N THR A 82 -32.82 11.16 -13.66
CA THR A 82 -31.86 12.25 -13.95
C THR A 82 -30.92 12.62 -12.78
N SER A 83 -30.94 11.88 -11.66
CA SER A 83 -30.25 12.23 -10.41
C SER A 83 -29.23 11.20 -9.91
N LYS A 84 -29.14 10.01 -10.51
CA LYS A 84 -28.13 8.99 -10.15
C LYS A 84 -27.01 9.00 -11.20
N GLY A 85 -25.86 9.57 -10.83
CA GLY A 85 -24.66 9.62 -11.67
C GLY A 85 -23.78 8.39 -11.50
N PHE A 86 -23.12 7.97 -12.58
CA PHE A 86 -22.04 6.98 -12.52
C PHE A 86 -20.76 7.67 -12.01
N ALA A 87 -20.00 6.98 -11.14
CA ALA A 87 -18.71 7.50 -10.66
C ALA A 87 -17.59 6.84 -11.45
N THR A 88 -16.77 7.62 -12.12
CA THR A 88 -15.55 7.12 -12.78
C THR A 88 -14.38 7.24 -11.80
N ILE A 89 -13.67 6.14 -11.60
CA ILE A 89 -12.51 6.06 -10.72
C ILE A 89 -11.27 5.66 -11.52
N ASP A 90 -10.13 6.15 -11.07
CA ASP A 90 -8.82 5.66 -11.46
C ASP A 90 -8.39 4.55 -10.50
N GLU A 91 -7.89 3.44 -11.03
CA GLU A 91 -7.18 2.41 -10.28
C GLU A 91 -5.75 2.33 -10.80
N PHE A 92 -4.79 2.69 -9.94
CA PHE A 92 -3.36 2.47 -10.17
C PHE A 92 -2.88 1.30 -9.33
N GLU A 93 -2.14 0.39 -9.94
CA GLU A 93 -1.44 -0.69 -9.25
C GLU A 93 0.06 -0.42 -9.28
N PHE A 94 0.72 -0.56 -8.13
CA PHE A 94 2.15 -0.31 -7.98
C PHE A 94 2.88 -1.57 -7.55
N GLU A 95 4.07 -1.79 -8.08
CA GLU A 95 5.04 -2.78 -7.60
C GLU A 95 6.26 -2.04 -7.06
N CYS A 96 6.71 -2.38 -5.85
CA CYS A 96 7.83 -1.73 -5.19
C CYS A 96 8.91 -2.75 -4.80
N ASN A 97 10.16 -2.31 -4.64
CA ASN A 97 11.25 -3.20 -4.20
C ASN A 97 11.33 -3.31 -2.68
N GLY A 98 10.86 -2.30 -1.94
CA GLY A 98 10.90 -2.26 -0.48
C GLY A 98 9.60 -1.78 0.13
N TYR A 99 9.39 -2.16 1.39
CA TYR A 99 8.24 -1.74 2.19
C TYR A 99 8.62 -1.65 3.67
N SER A 100 8.21 -0.57 4.33
CA SER A 100 8.40 -0.34 5.75
C SER A 100 7.11 0.21 6.38
N PRO A 101 6.41 -0.58 7.23
CA PRO A 101 5.28 -0.09 7.99
C PRO A 101 5.77 0.72 9.19
N GLY A 102 5.14 1.87 9.42
CA GLY A 102 5.37 2.71 10.57
C GLY A 102 4.12 2.86 11.44
N ASN A 103 4.31 2.77 12.75
CA ASN A 103 3.25 2.89 13.74
C ASN A 103 3.67 3.93 14.80
N PRO A 104 3.22 5.19 14.67
CA PRO A 104 3.60 6.25 15.59
C PRO A 104 3.30 5.94 17.05
N LEU A 105 2.19 5.25 17.36
CA LEU A 105 1.84 4.86 18.73
C LEU A 105 2.84 3.85 19.30
N LEU A 106 3.22 2.85 18.52
CA LEU A 106 4.23 1.87 18.95
C LEU A 106 5.60 2.54 19.14
N ASP A 107 5.96 3.46 18.25
CA ASP A 107 7.23 4.18 18.31
C ASP A 107 7.30 5.08 19.55
N LEU A 108 6.18 5.71 19.92
CA LEU A 108 6.01 6.46 21.18
C LEU A 108 6.14 5.54 22.42
N MET A 109 5.56 4.33 22.38
CA MET A 109 5.70 3.37 23.49
C MET A 109 7.16 2.94 23.69
N LYS A 110 7.89 2.68 22.59
CA LYS A 110 9.33 2.32 22.64
C LYS A 110 10.18 3.45 23.20
N THR A 111 9.94 4.70 22.77
CA THR A 111 10.73 5.87 23.19
C THR A 111 10.44 6.29 24.62
N ASN A 112 9.19 6.17 25.09
CA ASN A 112 8.82 6.51 26.46
C ASN A 112 9.23 5.45 27.51
N GLY A 113 9.97 4.40 27.12
CA GLY A 113 10.50 3.40 28.03
C GLY A 113 9.45 2.49 28.68
N TYR A 114 8.19 2.51 28.22
CA TYR A 114 7.16 1.59 28.66
C TYR A 114 7.35 0.25 27.94
N THR A 115 8.26 -0.57 28.45
CA THR A 115 8.34 -1.99 28.08
C THR A 115 7.12 -2.68 28.69
N SER A 116 6.17 -3.10 27.86
CA SER A 116 5.19 -4.07 28.32
C SER A 116 5.94 -5.35 28.68
N ASN A 117 5.77 -5.88 29.91
CA ASN A 117 6.27 -7.21 30.30
C ASN A 117 5.44 -8.30 29.59
N GLN A 118 5.50 -8.33 28.26
CA GLN A 118 4.83 -9.29 27.42
C GLN A 118 5.93 -10.12 26.75
N GLU A 119 5.87 -11.44 26.90
CA GLU A 119 6.82 -12.32 26.23
C GLU A 119 6.61 -12.20 24.71
N SER A 120 7.66 -11.80 23.99
CA SER A 120 7.66 -11.88 22.52
C SER A 120 7.69 -13.34 22.10
N SER A 121 7.17 -13.66 20.92
CA SER A 121 7.34 -15.01 20.35
C SER A 121 8.82 -15.38 20.14
N LEU A 122 9.69 -14.38 20.08
CA LEU A 122 11.15 -14.53 20.03
C LEU A 122 11.78 -14.84 21.41
N ASP A 123 11.08 -14.50 22.50
CA ASP A 123 11.50 -14.77 23.88
C ASP A 123 11.00 -16.13 24.39
N LEU A 124 10.07 -16.76 23.65
CA LEU A 124 9.66 -18.14 23.89
C LEU A 124 10.90 -19.04 23.70
N ARG A 125 11.42 -19.55 24.81
CA ARG A 125 12.42 -20.63 24.77
C ARG A 125 11.83 -21.80 23.99
N ASP A 126 12.65 -22.41 23.14
CA ASP A 126 12.35 -23.67 22.45
C ASP A 126 12.28 -24.81 23.49
N THR A 127 11.23 -24.80 24.30
CA THR A 127 10.97 -25.83 25.30
C THR A 127 9.61 -26.42 25.01
N GLN A 128 9.66 -27.53 24.29
CA GLN A 128 8.95 -28.80 24.50
C GLN A 128 8.58 -29.39 23.13
N THR A 129 9.58 -29.97 22.45
CA THR A 129 9.28 -31.04 21.49
C THR A 129 8.42 -32.08 22.19
N TRP A 130 7.30 -32.44 21.56
CA TRP A 130 6.33 -33.46 22.02
C TRP A 130 6.95 -34.85 22.32
N SER A 131 8.25 -35.03 22.04
CA SER A 131 9.06 -36.21 22.38
C SER A 131 9.14 -36.50 23.88
N ASP A 132 9.01 -35.49 24.73
CA ASP A 132 9.18 -35.66 26.19
C ASP A 132 7.91 -36.16 26.89
N LEU A 133 6.77 -36.21 26.20
CA LEU A 133 5.50 -36.75 26.70
C LEU A 133 5.31 -38.25 26.45
N TYR A 134 6.20 -38.90 25.71
CA TYR A 134 6.12 -40.32 25.34
C TYR A 134 7.38 -41.13 25.71
N ARG A 135 7.92 -40.89 26.91
CA ARG A 135 9.01 -41.69 27.48
C ARG A 135 8.57 -42.45 28.72
#